data_AF-A0A960SE51-F1
#
_entry.id   AF-A0A960SE51-F1
#
_cell.length_a   1.000
_cell.length_b   1.000
_cell.length_c   1.000
_cell.angle_alpha   90.00
_cell.angle_beta   90.00
_cell.angle_gamma   90.00
#
_symmetry.space_group_name_H-M   'P 1'
#
loop_
_entity.id
_entity.type
_entity.pdbx_description
1 polymer ?
#
loop_
_entity_poly.entity_id
_entity_poly.type
_entity_poly.pdbx_seq_one_letter_code
_entity_poly.pdbx_strand_id
1 'polypeptide(L)'
;MRWLPAILWLSLGLIPVAWVKADDRPNFVWIMLEDWGPDLGCYGTKGINTPNTDQLAAEGIRYTNAFCTAPVCSSSRSAMMTGFHQNYIGAEQHRTEGDEKGPLPYGIKAMPLLLKEAGYYTVLMESAKTDCNFLGDLGFAGKKDWKDRAPGQPFFAQITLLGTHRTWKRDPLNPIDPEDVDLPPYYADTAFCRRDWANGYEQMQLCDQEIGAILKRLDDEGLGENTVIFLIGDNGRCHIRGKQFLYDPGLQVPMIVRWPGKVNPGQVSDDLVQTIDITATILDAAGVRSPVPLHGKNLFSSEVHERKYIFAARGRMGATHDAMRTIRSKRYKLIHNLMPERPWLQYSGYKEDNYPMLAEMNVLYLQGKLNTDQAKFFAPSKPEFELYDIVQDPHELNNLADDLMYASVKDEMLGELYEWRAFIEDKGVSDAFRFGGLSAKYPTRTLEGWQERLEAWKPWVFREPGDPVKHPFNSH
;
A
#
# COMPACT_ATOMS: atom_id res chain seq x y z
N MET A 1 -65.72 56.95 -30.63
CA MET A 1 -64.79 56.34 -29.66
C MET A 1 -64.93 54.82 -29.73
N ARG A 2 -63.99 54.13 -30.38
CA ARG A 2 -63.80 52.67 -30.27
C ARG A 2 -62.30 52.44 -30.19
N TRP A 3 -61.86 51.90 -29.06
CA TRP A 3 -60.46 51.59 -28.76
C TRP A 3 -60.12 50.23 -29.38
N LEU A 4 -59.03 50.17 -30.15
CA LEU A 4 -58.40 48.92 -30.58
C LEU A 4 -57.29 48.57 -29.56
N PRO A 5 -57.19 47.33 -29.07
CA PRO A 5 -56.09 46.94 -28.20
C PRO A 5 -54.85 46.61 -29.04
N ALA A 6 -53.72 47.22 -28.69
CA ALA A 6 -52.42 46.87 -29.24
C ALA A 6 -51.97 45.52 -28.66
N ILE A 7 -51.80 44.52 -29.51
CA ILE A 7 -51.19 43.23 -29.14
C ILE A 7 -49.68 43.42 -29.11
N LEU A 8 -49.10 43.47 -27.91
CA LEU A 8 -47.65 43.37 -27.71
C LEU A 8 -47.21 41.94 -28.03
N TRP A 9 -46.41 41.78 -29.08
CA TRP A 9 -45.66 40.56 -29.33
C TRP A 9 -44.44 40.53 -28.39
N LEU A 10 -44.54 39.76 -27.31
CA LEU A 10 -43.39 39.38 -26.50
C LEU A 10 -42.57 38.35 -27.28
N SER A 11 -41.48 38.80 -27.90
CA SER A 11 -40.44 37.92 -28.42
C SER A 11 -39.78 37.21 -27.22
N LEU A 12 -40.17 35.96 -26.97
CA LEU A 12 -39.44 35.03 -26.11
C LEU A 12 -38.06 34.81 -26.73
N GLY A 13 -37.08 35.59 -26.28
CA GLY A 13 -35.68 35.37 -26.61
C GLY A 13 -35.29 33.99 -26.11
N LEU A 14 -35.02 33.06 -27.04
CA LEU A 14 -34.35 31.80 -26.75
C LEU A 14 -32.99 32.14 -26.15
N ILE A 15 -32.86 31.99 -24.82
CA ILE A 15 -31.56 32.02 -24.16
C ILE A 15 -30.79 30.82 -24.71
N PRO A 16 -29.65 31.01 -25.40
CA PRO A 16 -28.86 29.89 -25.85
C PRO A 16 -28.42 29.12 -24.61
N VAL A 17 -28.85 27.86 -24.51
CA VAL A 17 -28.28 26.90 -23.57
C VAL A 17 -26.81 26.79 -23.96
N ALA A 18 -25.93 27.42 -23.19
CA ALA A 18 -24.50 27.27 -23.35
C ALA A 18 -24.20 25.80 -23.06
N TRP A 19 -23.91 25.04 -24.11
CA TRP A 19 -23.36 23.70 -23.99
C TRP A 19 -22.01 23.85 -23.29
N VAL A 20 -21.96 23.51 -22.00
CA VAL A 20 -20.69 23.39 -21.28
C VAL A 20 -19.93 22.28 -21.99
N LYS A 21 -18.87 22.64 -22.72
CA LYS A 21 -18.01 21.67 -23.38
C LYS A 21 -17.43 20.77 -22.29
N ALA A 22 -17.69 19.48 -22.37
CA ALA A 22 -17.09 18.49 -21.48
C ALA A 22 -15.56 18.60 -21.56
N ASP A 23 -14.89 18.51 -20.42
CA ASP A 23 -13.45 18.47 -20.37
C ASP A 23 -12.96 17.18 -21.03
N ASP A 24 -12.04 17.29 -22.00
CA ASP A 24 -11.52 16.14 -22.75
C ASP A 24 -10.49 15.33 -21.92
N ARG A 25 -10.12 15.80 -20.72
CA ARG A 25 -9.23 15.09 -19.80
C ARG A 25 -9.94 13.91 -19.13
N PRO A 26 -9.22 12.81 -18.81
CA PRO A 26 -9.83 11.65 -18.18
C PRO A 26 -10.17 11.92 -16.70
N ASN A 27 -11.12 11.15 -16.19
CA ASN A 27 -11.30 10.95 -14.76
C ASN A 27 -10.28 9.93 -14.24
N PHE A 28 -10.06 9.96 -12.93
CA PHE A 28 -9.17 9.03 -12.24
C PHE A 28 -9.91 8.38 -11.06
N VAL A 29 -9.89 7.05 -11.03
CA VAL A 29 -10.36 6.26 -9.89
C VAL A 29 -9.18 5.48 -9.33
N TRP A 30 -8.84 5.78 -8.08
CA TRP A 30 -7.79 5.12 -7.33
C TRP A 30 -8.44 4.22 -6.28
N ILE A 31 -8.46 2.92 -6.53
CA ILE A 31 -8.91 1.89 -5.59
C ILE A 31 -7.69 1.41 -4.80
N MET A 32 -7.70 1.67 -3.49
CA MET A 32 -6.60 1.33 -2.60
C MET A 32 -6.99 0.17 -1.66
N LEU A 33 -6.19 -0.89 -1.69
CA LEU A 33 -6.25 -2.00 -0.74
C LEU A 33 -5.34 -1.69 0.45
N GLU A 34 -5.83 -1.88 1.67
CA GLU A 34 -5.00 -1.72 2.87
C GLU A 34 -4.24 -3.00 3.19
N ASP A 35 -2.94 -2.90 3.49
CA ASP A 35 -2.17 -4.02 4.05
C ASP A 35 -2.23 -5.32 3.23
N TRP A 36 -2.20 -5.22 1.90
CA TRP A 36 -2.33 -6.36 0.99
C TRP A 36 -1.19 -6.44 -0.02
N GLY A 37 -0.66 -7.65 -0.20
CA GLY A 37 0.33 -7.97 -1.23
C GLY A 37 -0.32 -8.43 -2.54
N PRO A 38 0.45 -8.95 -3.52
CA PRO A 38 -0.09 -9.48 -4.77
C PRO A 38 -0.81 -10.83 -4.61
N ASP A 39 -1.42 -11.11 -3.45
CA ASP A 39 -2.16 -12.34 -3.16
C ASP A 39 -3.57 -12.25 -3.79
N LEU A 40 -3.66 -12.44 -5.11
CA LEU A 40 -4.89 -12.34 -5.93
C LEU A 40 -4.88 -13.42 -7.04
N GLY A 41 -6.06 -13.78 -7.55
CA GLY A 41 -6.22 -14.80 -8.59
C GLY A 41 -5.40 -14.50 -9.85
N CYS A 42 -5.46 -13.26 -10.34
CA CYS A 42 -4.71 -12.84 -11.51
C CYS A 42 -3.19 -12.95 -11.30
N TYR A 43 -2.68 -12.76 -10.09
CA TYR A 43 -1.26 -12.95 -9.75
C TYR A 43 -0.86 -14.42 -9.52
N GLY A 44 -1.78 -15.37 -9.67
CA GLY A 44 -1.52 -16.81 -9.57
C GLY A 44 -1.65 -17.38 -8.15
N THR A 45 -2.30 -16.65 -7.23
CA THR A 45 -2.53 -17.15 -5.87
C THR A 45 -3.52 -18.31 -5.89
N LYS A 46 -3.12 -19.45 -5.33
CA LYS A 46 -3.95 -20.67 -5.29
C LYS A 46 -5.12 -20.49 -4.31
N GLY A 47 -6.28 -21.06 -4.67
CA GLY A 47 -7.44 -21.15 -3.80
C GLY A 47 -8.30 -19.88 -3.69
N ILE A 48 -7.74 -18.71 -3.96
CA ILE A 48 -8.47 -17.43 -3.86
C ILE A 48 -9.36 -17.17 -5.09
N ASN A 49 -10.56 -16.63 -4.86
CA ASN A 49 -11.52 -16.26 -5.91
C ASN A 49 -11.71 -14.73 -6.00
N THR A 50 -11.01 -14.06 -6.93
CA THR A 50 -11.06 -12.59 -7.11
C THR A 50 -11.48 -12.17 -8.53
N PRO A 51 -12.66 -12.57 -9.01
CA PRO A 51 -13.05 -12.45 -10.42
C PRO A 51 -13.11 -10.99 -10.92
N ASN A 52 -13.44 -10.02 -10.05
CA ASN A 52 -13.53 -8.62 -10.46
C ASN A 52 -12.14 -8.01 -10.67
N THR A 53 -11.19 -8.35 -9.80
CA THR A 53 -9.79 -7.96 -9.95
C THR A 53 -9.14 -8.68 -11.14
N ASP A 54 -9.52 -9.93 -11.39
CA ASP A 54 -9.07 -10.69 -12.56
C ASP A 54 -9.57 -10.07 -13.87
N GLN A 55 -10.85 -9.66 -13.90
CA GLN A 55 -11.41 -8.89 -15.01
C GLN A 55 -10.67 -7.57 -15.22
N LEU A 56 -10.43 -6.80 -14.14
CA LEU A 56 -9.71 -5.53 -14.24
C LEU A 56 -8.29 -5.71 -14.82
N ALA A 57 -7.60 -6.80 -14.44
CA ALA A 57 -6.31 -7.15 -15.03
C ALA A 57 -6.43 -7.52 -16.52
N ALA A 58 -7.46 -8.28 -16.90
CA ALA A 58 -7.70 -8.66 -18.29
C ALA A 58 -8.07 -7.47 -19.19
N GLU A 59 -8.64 -6.39 -18.63
CA GLU A 59 -9.00 -5.16 -19.34
C GLU A 59 -7.88 -4.12 -19.37
N GLY A 60 -6.78 -4.35 -18.65
CA GLY A 60 -5.71 -3.36 -18.47
C GLY A 60 -4.31 -3.96 -18.53
N ILE A 61 -3.41 -3.33 -17.78
CA ILE A 61 -2.05 -3.80 -17.55
C ILE A 61 -1.85 -4.13 -16.06
N ARG A 62 -1.25 -5.28 -15.78
CA ARG A 62 -0.85 -5.69 -14.44
C ARG A 62 0.67 -5.69 -14.31
N TYR A 63 1.19 -5.13 -13.22
CA TYR A 63 2.63 -5.11 -12.92
C TYR A 63 2.99 -6.20 -11.92
N THR A 64 3.93 -7.08 -12.26
CA THR A 64 4.39 -8.15 -11.35
C THR A 64 5.41 -7.66 -10.32
N ASN A 65 6.07 -6.53 -10.60
CA ASN A 65 7.15 -5.95 -9.81
C ASN A 65 6.79 -4.54 -9.31
N ALA A 66 5.68 -4.41 -8.59
CA ALA A 66 5.22 -3.16 -8.00
C ALA A 66 5.51 -3.09 -6.49
N PHE A 67 6.13 -2.00 -6.04
CA PHE A 67 6.61 -1.85 -4.66
C PHE A 67 6.22 -0.50 -4.04
N CYS A 68 5.85 -0.49 -2.75
CA CYS A 68 5.76 0.77 -2.00
C CYS A 68 7.14 1.30 -1.59
N THR A 69 7.23 2.60 -1.28
CA THR A 69 8.48 3.23 -0.83
C THR A 69 8.68 3.12 0.69
N ALA A 70 7.62 2.78 1.44
CA ALA A 70 7.62 2.57 2.87
C ALA A 70 6.66 1.43 3.24
N PRO A 71 7.02 0.50 4.14
CA PRO A 71 6.23 -0.68 4.42
C PRO A 71 5.09 -0.43 5.42
N VAL A 72 4.55 0.79 5.51
CA VAL A 72 3.53 1.15 6.51
C VAL A 72 2.65 2.31 6.05
N CYS A 73 1.36 2.27 6.40
CA CYS A 73 0.32 3.11 5.82
C CYS A 73 0.65 4.61 5.80
N SER A 74 0.86 5.27 6.94
CA SER A 74 0.96 6.74 6.94
C SER A 74 2.19 7.28 6.20
N SER A 75 3.31 6.54 6.26
CA SER A 75 4.54 6.90 5.54
C SER A 75 4.40 6.61 4.04
N SER A 76 3.84 5.45 3.68
CA SER A 76 3.61 5.09 2.28
C SER A 76 2.60 6.02 1.60
N ARG A 77 1.48 6.31 2.26
CA ARG A 77 0.46 7.23 1.78
C ARG A 77 0.98 8.64 1.64
N SER A 78 1.85 9.10 2.55
CA SER A 78 2.50 10.41 2.39
C SER A 78 3.34 10.47 1.11
N ALA A 79 4.06 9.39 0.80
CA ALA A 79 4.82 9.27 -0.44
C ALA A 79 3.90 9.24 -1.67
N MET A 80 2.88 8.39 -1.67
CA MET A 80 1.88 8.26 -2.76
C MET A 80 1.14 9.57 -3.02
N MET A 81 0.75 10.28 -1.97
CA MET A 81 0.01 11.54 -2.10
C MET A 81 0.86 12.66 -2.66
N THR A 82 2.18 12.56 -2.65
CA THR A 82 3.07 13.66 -3.07
C THR A 82 3.92 13.29 -4.29
N GLY A 83 4.17 12.01 -4.54
CA GLY A 83 5.08 11.52 -5.58
C GLY A 83 6.56 11.58 -5.17
N PHE A 84 6.83 11.72 -3.86
CA PHE A 84 8.18 11.82 -3.29
C PHE A 84 8.44 10.71 -2.29
N HIS A 85 9.70 10.30 -2.16
CA HIS A 85 10.11 9.41 -1.08
C HIS A 85 9.88 10.10 0.27
N GLN A 86 9.28 9.38 1.22
CA GLN A 86 8.82 9.92 2.50
C GLN A 86 9.92 10.63 3.31
N ASN A 87 11.17 10.19 3.22
CA ASN A 87 12.31 10.82 3.90
C ASN A 87 12.59 12.24 3.39
N TYR A 88 12.44 12.48 2.08
CA TYR A 88 12.69 13.78 1.46
C TYR A 88 11.66 14.85 1.90
N ILE A 89 10.45 14.39 2.24
CA ILE A 89 9.36 15.25 2.70
C ILE A 89 9.18 15.24 4.23
N GLY A 90 10.08 14.60 4.99
CA GLY A 90 10.01 14.50 6.45
C GLY A 90 8.83 13.67 6.99
N ALA A 91 8.34 12.70 6.21
CA ALA A 91 7.17 11.88 6.49
C ALA A 91 7.49 10.40 6.79
N GLU A 92 8.76 10.07 7.06
CA GLU A 92 9.25 8.69 7.19
C GLU A 92 8.92 8.00 8.53
N GLN A 93 8.50 8.76 9.53
CA GLN A 93 8.13 8.24 10.85
C GLN A 93 6.64 7.89 10.87
N HIS A 94 6.28 6.65 11.21
CA HIS A 94 4.89 6.23 11.23
C HIS A 94 4.11 6.89 12.39
N ARG A 95 2.87 7.31 12.11
CA ARG A 95 1.96 7.98 13.06
C ARG A 95 2.60 9.20 13.71
N THR A 96 3.14 10.12 12.90
CA THR A 96 3.57 11.42 13.40
C THR A 96 2.34 12.25 13.78
N GLU A 97 2.27 12.67 15.03
CA GLU A 97 1.14 13.38 15.62
C GLU A 97 1.59 14.67 16.32
N GLY A 98 0.65 15.58 16.56
CA GLY A 98 0.89 16.82 17.30
C GLY A 98 1.99 17.69 16.69
N ASP A 99 2.83 18.25 17.55
CA ASP A 99 3.87 19.22 17.18
C ASP A 99 5.03 18.61 16.37
N GLU A 100 5.15 17.27 16.30
CA GLU A 100 6.13 16.60 15.44
C GLU A 100 5.73 16.66 13.96
N LYS A 101 4.46 16.97 13.66
CA LYS A 101 3.94 16.99 12.29
C LYS A 101 4.19 18.33 11.63
N GLY A 102 5.12 18.38 10.67
CA GLY A 102 5.48 19.59 9.94
C GLY A 102 4.72 19.78 8.60
N PRO A 103 4.76 20.98 8.00
CA PRO A 103 4.29 21.19 6.63
C PRO A 103 5.23 20.51 5.61
N LEU A 104 4.74 20.30 4.39
CA LEU A 104 5.58 19.82 3.28
C LEU A 104 6.69 20.82 2.93
N PRO A 105 7.93 20.35 2.69
CA PRO A 105 9.05 21.23 2.35
C PRO A 105 9.03 21.64 0.86
N TYR A 106 9.94 22.54 0.48
CA TYR A 106 10.25 22.88 -0.93
C TYR A 106 9.07 23.36 -1.79
N GLY A 107 7.97 23.78 -1.16
CA GLY A 107 6.73 24.13 -1.87
C GLY A 107 5.99 22.92 -2.45
N ILE A 108 6.33 21.70 -2.04
CA ILE A 108 5.64 20.47 -2.45
C ILE A 108 4.18 20.54 -2.00
N LYS A 109 3.29 20.05 -2.86
CA LYS A 109 1.86 19.92 -2.59
C LYS A 109 1.42 18.49 -2.81
N ALA A 110 0.38 18.07 -2.09
CA ALA A 110 -0.26 16.80 -2.38
C ALA A 110 -0.89 16.81 -3.78
N MET A 111 -0.82 15.69 -4.48
CA MET A 111 -1.37 15.47 -5.81
C MET A 111 -2.87 15.79 -5.90
N PRO A 112 -3.75 15.41 -4.95
CA PRO A 112 -5.15 15.79 -5.06
C PRO A 112 -5.34 17.32 -4.95
N LEU A 113 -4.48 18.04 -4.21
CA LEU A 113 -4.48 19.51 -4.20
C LEU A 113 -4.06 20.08 -5.56
N LEU A 114 -3.00 19.54 -6.18
CA LEU A 114 -2.57 19.95 -7.52
C LEU A 114 -3.67 19.71 -8.58
N LEU A 115 -4.37 18.58 -8.51
CA LEU A 115 -5.50 18.28 -9.39
C LEU A 115 -6.67 19.25 -9.16
N LYS A 116 -7.01 19.53 -7.89
CA LYS A 116 -8.06 20.51 -7.53
C LYS A 116 -7.74 21.90 -8.08
N GLU A 117 -6.49 22.35 -7.93
CA GLU A 117 -6.01 23.62 -8.49
C GLU A 117 -6.10 23.66 -10.04
N ALA A 118 -5.98 22.49 -10.69
CA ALA A 118 -6.16 22.32 -12.14
C ALA A 118 -7.62 22.11 -12.59
N GLY A 119 -8.58 22.29 -11.68
CA GLY A 119 -10.01 22.24 -11.97
C GLY A 119 -10.66 20.87 -11.82
N TYR A 120 -9.94 19.84 -11.36
CA TYR A 120 -10.55 18.55 -11.04
C TYR A 120 -11.42 18.64 -9.79
N TYR A 121 -12.49 17.86 -9.78
CA TYR A 121 -13.20 17.52 -8.56
C TYR A 121 -12.49 16.37 -7.84
N THR A 122 -12.05 16.59 -6.61
CA THR A 122 -11.23 15.64 -5.85
C THR A 122 -11.97 15.15 -4.62
N VAL A 123 -12.10 13.83 -4.48
CA VAL A 123 -12.94 13.23 -3.44
C VAL A 123 -12.32 11.99 -2.82
N LEU A 124 -12.56 11.81 -1.53
CA LEU A 124 -12.29 10.59 -0.79
C LEU A 124 -13.61 9.86 -0.56
N MET A 125 -13.66 8.58 -0.92
CA MET A 125 -14.86 7.74 -0.88
C MET A 125 -14.61 6.48 -0.04
N GLU A 126 -15.68 5.89 0.50
CA GLU A 126 -15.72 4.70 1.38
C GLU A 126 -14.97 4.81 2.72
N SER A 127 -13.97 5.68 2.83
CA SER A 127 -13.15 5.86 4.02
C SER A 127 -12.97 7.35 4.34
N ALA A 128 -12.75 7.64 5.63
CA ALA A 128 -12.32 8.96 6.10
C ALA A 128 -10.80 9.02 6.35
N LYS A 129 -10.05 7.96 6.01
CA LYS A 129 -8.62 7.88 6.29
C LYS A 129 -7.82 8.80 5.37
N THR A 130 -7.25 9.82 5.99
CA THR A 130 -6.37 10.81 5.39
C THR A 130 -5.00 10.83 6.08
N ASP A 131 -4.60 9.71 6.69
CA ASP A 131 -3.41 9.61 7.53
C ASP A 131 -2.12 9.77 6.72
N CYS A 132 -1.72 11.02 6.50
CA CYS A 132 -0.38 11.42 6.06
C CYS A 132 0.41 11.97 7.25
N ASN A 133 1.74 11.91 7.22
CA ASN A 133 2.63 12.39 8.29
C ASN A 133 3.04 13.87 8.12
N PHE A 134 2.32 14.65 7.30
CA PHE A 134 2.54 16.09 7.13
C PHE A 134 1.25 16.90 7.38
N LEU A 135 1.42 18.19 7.64
CA LEU A 135 0.34 19.19 7.68
C LEU A 135 0.11 19.78 6.29
N GLY A 136 -1.16 20.04 5.95
CA GLY A 136 -1.54 20.70 4.71
C GLY A 136 -2.94 20.32 4.25
N ASP A 137 -3.48 21.12 3.33
CA ASP A 137 -4.68 20.72 2.59
C ASP A 137 -4.31 19.58 1.63
N LEU A 138 -4.93 18.42 1.80
CA LEU A 138 -4.78 17.31 0.85
C LEU A 138 -5.49 17.59 -0.47
N GLY A 139 -6.41 18.55 -0.48
CA GLY A 139 -7.12 18.99 -1.67
C GLY A 139 -8.44 18.28 -1.88
N PHE A 140 -9.03 17.60 -0.89
CA PHE A 140 -10.34 16.95 -1.05
C PHE A 140 -11.51 17.92 -0.83
N ALA A 141 -12.59 17.77 -1.59
CA ALA A 141 -13.74 18.69 -1.61
C ALA A 141 -14.68 18.62 -0.38
N GLY A 142 -14.37 17.78 0.63
CA GLY A 142 -15.14 17.62 1.87
C GLY A 142 -16.50 16.90 1.73
N LYS A 143 -16.97 16.67 0.50
CA LYS A 143 -18.11 15.78 0.20
C LYS A 143 -17.60 14.35 -0.06
N LYS A 144 -18.53 13.41 -0.29
CA LYS A 144 -18.26 11.96 -0.19
C LYS A 144 -18.39 11.18 -1.50
N ASP A 145 -18.72 11.82 -2.63
CA ASP A 145 -18.97 11.09 -3.88
C ASP A 145 -18.58 11.92 -5.13
N TRP A 146 -18.07 11.28 -6.18
CA TRP A 146 -17.72 11.95 -7.44
C TRP A 146 -18.92 12.59 -8.15
N LYS A 147 -20.14 12.17 -7.84
CA LYS A 147 -21.37 12.76 -8.42
C LYS A 147 -21.61 14.20 -7.97
N ASP A 148 -20.93 14.63 -6.91
CA ASP A 148 -21.08 15.98 -6.35
C ASP A 148 -20.30 17.07 -7.13
N ARG A 149 -19.62 16.69 -8.21
CA ARG A 149 -18.90 17.57 -9.15
C ARG A 149 -19.84 18.37 -10.04
N ALA A 150 -19.33 19.45 -10.65
CA ALA A 150 -20.09 20.18 -11.65
C ALA A 150 -20.27 19.37 -12.95
N PRO A 151 -21.36 19.57 -13.72
CA PRO A 151 -21.54 18.89 -15.01
C PRO A 151 -20.33 19.09 -15.94
N GLY A 152 -19.81 18.00 -16.50
CA GLY A 152 -18.65 18.02 -17.41
C GLY A 152 -17.29 18.23 -16.73
N GLN A 153 -17.25 18.43 -15.40
CA GLN A 153 -15.99 18.55 -14.64
C GLN A 153 -15.32 17.17 -14.52
N PRO A 154 -14.01 17.05 -14.76
CA PRO A 154 -13.29 15.80 -14.53
C PRO A 154 -13.08 15.59 -13.03
N PHE A 155 -12.91 14.34 -12.61
CA PHE A 155 -12.71 14.02 -11.19
C PHE A 155 -11.53 13.09 -10.89
N PHE A 156 -11.01 13.21 -9.68
CA PHE A 156 -10.13 12.25 -9.03
C PHE A 156 -10.86 11.71 -7.79
N ALA A 157 -11.13 10.41 -7.78
CA ALA A 157 -11.74 9.72 -6.67
C ALA A 157 -10.76 8.71 -6.07
N GLN A 158 -10.41 8.91 -4.81
CA GLN A 158 -9.70 7.91 -4.04
C GLN A 158 -10.70 7.12 -3.20
N ILE A 159 -10.66 5.80 -3.38
CA ILE A 159 -11.52 4.84 -2.70
C ILE A 159 -10.61 3.92 -1.90
N THR A 160 -10.75 3.88 -0.57
CA THR A 160 -9.91 3.02 0.28
C THR A 160 -10.76 1.92 0.88
N LEU A 161 -10.48 0.67 0.49
CA LEU A 161 -11.18 -0.51 0.99
C LEU A 161 -10.55 -0.96 2.30
N LEU A 162 -11.28 -0.81 3.40
CA LEU A 162 -10.78 -1.09 4.75
C LEU A 162 -10.80 -2.58 5.13
N GLY A 163 -11.50 -3.41 4.35
CA GLY A 163 -11.74 -4.80 4.70
C GLY A 163 -10.45 -5.60 4.86
N THR A 164 -9.40 -5.28 4.13
CA THR A 164 -8.11 -5.98 4.19
C THR A 164 -7.25 -5.65 5.42
N HIS A 165 -7.66 -4.71 6.29
CA HIS A 165 -7.05 -4.51 7.61
C HIS A 165 -7.51 -5.62 8.60
N ARG A 166 -6.67 -6.00 9.58
CA ARG A 166 -6.76 -7.25 10.40
C ARG A 166 -8.06 -7.60 11.17
N THR A 167 -9.14 -6.86 11.04
CA THR A 167 -10.49 -7.25 11.47
C THR A 167 -11.19 -8.07 10.38
N TRP A 168 -10.49 -9.08 9.85
CA TRP A 168 -10.94 -9.87 8.72
C TRP A 168 -12.25 -10.60 9.01
N LYS A 169 -13.04 -10.82 7.96
CA LYS A 169 -14.26 -11.61 7.97
C LYS A 169 -14.04 -12.88 7.17
N ARG A 170 -14.77 -13.93 7.55
CA ARG A 170 -14.89 -15.16 6.78
C ARG A 170 -15.86 -14.93 5.62
N ASP A 171 -15.58 -15.49 4.46
CA ASP A 171 -16.45 -15.47 3.27
C ASP A 171 -17.45 -16.64 3.37
N PRO A 172 -18.75 -16.39 3.55
CA PRO A 172 -19.74 -17.45 3.68
C PRO A 172 -20.06 -18.15 2.35
N LEU A 173 -19.73 -17.54 1.21
CA LEU A 173 -20.03 -18.07 -0.11
C LEU A 173 -18.86 -18.87 -0.69
N ASN A 174 -17.63 -18.43 -0.42
CA ASN A 174 -16.42 -19.07 -0.92
C ASN A 174 -15.40 -19.29 0.22
N PRO A 175 -15.70 -20.11 1.24
CA PRO A 175 -14.74 -20.38 2.30
C PRO A 175 -13.48 -21.05 1.74
N ILE A 176 -12.32 -20.66 2.25
CA ILE A 176 -11.02 -21.22 1.86
C ILE A 176 -10.69 -22.41 2.75
N ASP A 177 -10.34 -23.55 2.15
CA ASP A 177 -9.75 -24.67 2.88
C ASP A 177 -8.33 -24.31 3.31
N PRO A 178 -7.97 -24.39 4.62
CA PRO A 178 -6.60 -24.15 5.08
C PRO A 178 -5.52 -25.01 4.39
N GLU A 179 -5.89 -26.17 3.83
CA GLU A 179 -4.98 -27.03 3.07
C GLU A 179 -4.65 -26.45 1.68
N ASP A 180 -5.46 -25.53 1.15
CA ASP A 180 -5.19 -24.83 -0.11
C ASP A 180 -4.30 -23.59 0.04
N VAL A 181 -3.87 -23.29 1.27
CA VAL A 181 -2.94 -22.19 1.54
C VAL A 181 -1.49 -22.64 1.42
N ASP A 182 -0.71 -21.87 0.67
CA ASP A 182 0.75 -21.97 0.61
C ASP A 182 1.40 -21.00 1.61
N LEU A 183 1.76 -21.50 2.79
CA LEU A 183 2.48 -20.70 3.79
C LEU A 183 3.96 -20.56 3.42
N PRO A 184 4.53 -19.34 3.48
CA PRO A 184 5.97 -19.17 3.35
C PRO A 184 6.74 -19.96 4.41
N PRO A 185 7.92 -20.51 4.08
CA PRO A 185 8.69 -21.42 4.94
C PRO A 185 9.15 -20.81 6.27
N TYR A 186 9.13 -19.49 6.40
CA TYR A 186 9.43 -18.77 7.64
C TYR A 186 8.26 -18.63 8.61
N TYR A 187 7.10 -19.21 8.30
CA TYR A 187 6.03 -19.44 9.29
C TYR A 187 5.99 -20.90 9.71
N ALA A 188 5.53 -21.13 10.94
CA ALA A 188 5.19 -22.47 11.40
C ALA A 188 3.98 -22.99 10.62
N ASP A 189 4.10 -24.20 10.09
CA ASP A 189 3.03 -24.86 9.35
C ASP A 189 2.10 -25.62 10.33
N THR A 190 1.18 -24.88 10.93
CA THR A 190 0.17 -25.38 11.87
C THR A 190 -1.23 -25.12 11.32
N ALA A 191 -2.22 -25.87 11.80
CA ALA A 191 -3.62 -25.61 11.48
C ALA A 191 -4.07 -24.18 11.85
N PHE A 192 -3.52 -23.61 12.93
CA PHE A 192 -3.83 -22.25 13.36
C PHE A 192 -3.24 -21.20 12.40
N CYS A 193 -1.97 -21.35 12.01
CA CYS A 193 -1.33 -20.51 11.01
C CYS A 193 -2.03 -20.56 9.65
N ARG A 194 -2.31 -21.77 9.14
CA ARG A 194 -3.02 -21.95 7.86
C ARG A 194 -4.41 -21.31 7.89
N ARG A 195 -5.14 -21.46 9.01
CA ARG A 195 -6.47 -20.88 9.16
C ARG A 195 -6.45 -19.35 9.24
N ASP A 196 -5.52 -18.75 9.98
CA ASP A 196 -5.38 -17.28 10.03
C ASP A 196 -5.08 -16.70 8.64
N TRP A 197 -4.24 -17.38 7.86
CA TRP A 197 -3.93 -16.98 6.49
C TRP A 197 -5.14 -17.11 5.56
N ALA A 198 -5.83 -18.26 5.60
CA ALA A 198 -7.04 -18.49 4.84
C ALA A 198 -8.15 -17.47 5.17
N ASN A 199 -8.24 -17.00 6.42
CA ASN A 199 -9.14 -15.90 6.80
C ASN A 199 -8.79 -14.58 6.08
N GLY A 200 -7.52 -14.32 5.81
CA GLY A 200 -7.09 -13.18 5.00
C GLY A 200 -7.57 -13.31 3.56
N TYR A 201 -7.36 -14.48 2.93
CA TYR A 201 -7.81 -14.73 1.56
C TYR A 201 -9.32 -14.55 1.42
N GLU A 202 -10.11 -15.13 2.33
CA GLU A 202 -11.56 -14.94 2.35
C GLU A 202 -11.96 -13.46 2.47
N GLN A 203 -11.29 -12.69 3.32
CA GLN A 203 -11.54 -11.26 3.42
C GLN A 203 -11.22 -10.51 2.12
N MET A 204 -10.17 -10.91 1.39
CA MET A 204 -9.86 -10.32 0.10
C MET A 204 -10.92 -10.67 -0.96
N GLN A 205 -11.53 -11.87 -0.92
CA GLN A 205 -12.67 -12.19 -1.79
C GLN A 205 -13.87 -11.28 -1.52
N LEU A 206 -14.13 -10.93 -0.26
CA LEU A 206 -15.16 -9.95 0.09
C LEU A 206 -14.82 -8.55 -0.43
N CYS A 207 -13.56 -8.13 -0.32
CA CYS A 207 -13.11 -6.86 -0.90
C CYS A 207 -13.17 -6.87 -2.43
N ASP A 208 -12.97 -8.01 -3.10
CA ASP A 208 -13.15 -8.15 -4.55
C ASP A 208 -14.60 -7.86 -4.98
N GLN A 209 -15.59 -8.22 -4.16
CA GLN A 209 -16.99 -7.86 -4.42
C GLN A 209 -17.22 -6.35 -4.34
N GLU A 210 -16.55 -5.66 -3.40
CA GLU A 210 -16.58 -4.19 -3.30
C GLU A 210 -15.95 -3.54 -4.54
N ILE A 211 -14.84 -4.10 -5.05
CA ILE A 211 -14.22 -3.68 -6.31
C ILE A 211 -15.22 -3.85 -7.46
N GLY A 212 -15.86 -5.01 -7.58
CA GLY A 212 -16.89 -5.27 -8.60
C GLY A 212 -18.03 -4.25 -8.58
N ALA A 213 -18.50 -3.88 -7.39
CA ALA A 213 -19.55 -2.87 -7.24
C ALA A 213 -19.09 -1.47 -7.72
N ILE A 214 -17.84 -1.09 -7.47
CA ILE A 214 -17.26 0.18 -7.95
C ILE A 214 -17.16 0.16 -9.48
N LEU A 215 -16.60 -0.90 -10.06
CA LEU A 215 -16.45 -1.05 -11.51
C LEU A 215 -17.81 -1.02 -12.21
N LYS A 216 -18.76 -1.81 -11.73
CA LYS A 216 -20.14 -1.83 -12.25
C LYS A 216 -20.78 -0.46 -12.19
N ARG A 217 -20.58 0.30 -11.11
CA ARG A 217 -21.13 1.65 -10.96
C ARG A 217 -20.56 2.61 -12.01
N LEU A 218 -19.26 2.54 -12.30
CA LEU A 218 -18.65 3.36 -13.36
C LEU A 218 -19.27 3.08 -14.73
N ASP A 219 -19.55 1.81 -15.03
CA ASP A 219 -20.17 1.40 -16.29
C ASP A 219 -21.66 1.81 -16.35
N ASP A 220 -22.43 1.59 -15.27
CA ASP A 220 -23.84 1.99 -15.17
C ASP A 220 -24.02 3.51 -15.31
N GLU A 221 -23.06 4.31 -14.81
CA GLU A 221 -23.05 5.77 -14.92
C GLU A 221 -22.45 6.27 -16.26
N GLY A 222 -21.99 5.38 -17.14
CA GLY A 222 -21.39 5.72 -18.43
C GLY A 222 -20.04 6.44 -18.32
N LEU A 223 -19.33 6.25 -17.21
CA LEU A 223 -18.03 6.90 -16.92
C LEU A 223 -16.83 6.03 -17.33
N GLY A 224 -17.03 4.72 -17.56
CA GLY A 224 -15.96 3.75 -17.78
C GLY A 224 -14.96 4.12 -18.89
N GLU A 225 -15.43 4.58 -20.05
CA GLU A 225 -14.57 4.88 -21.21
C GLU A 225 -13.67 6.10 -21.03
N ASN A 226 -14.04 7.05 -20.17
CA ASN A 226 -13.24 8.25 -19.88
C ASN A 226 -12.61 8.21 -18.47
N THR A 227 -12.41 7.02 -17.89
CA THR A 227 -11.85 6.87 -16.55
C THR A 227 -10.62 5.97 -16.58
N VAL A 228 -9.51 6.47 -16.04
CA VAL A 228 -8.34 5.66 -15.73
C VAL A 228 -8.53 5.06 -14.34
N ILE A 229 -8.44 3.74 -14.24
CA ILE A 229 -8.62 3.01 -12.99
C ILE A 229 -7.26 2.47 -12.54
N PHE A 230 -6.88 2.79 -11.32
CA PHE A 230 -5.72 2.23 -10.63
C PHE A 230 -6.22 1.38 -9.46
N LEU A 231 -5.84 0.11 -9.42
CA LEU A 231 -5.96 -0.74 -8.23
C LEU A 231 -4.57 -0.94 -7.64
N ILE A 232 -4.38 -0.59 -6.36
CA ILE A 232 -3.07 -0.67 -5.70
C ILE A 232 -3.15 -0.95 -4.20
N GLY A 233 -2.14 -1.62 -3.64
CA GLY A 233 -1.94 -1.72 -2.18
C GLY A 233 -1.15 -0.53 -1.61
N ASP A 234 -1.43 -0.11 -0.37
CA ASP A 234 -0.63 0.94 0.29
C ASP A 234 0.71 0.43 0.82
N ASN A 235 0.74 -0.79 1.34
CA ASN A 235 1.93 -1.54 1.71
C ASN A 235 1.65 -3.04 1.64
N GLY A 236 2.69 -3.84 1.79
CA GLY A 236 2.56 -5.30 1.81
C GLY A 236 1.75 -5.84 2.98
N ARG A 237 1.59 -7.16 2.99
CA ARG A 237 0.64 -7.91 3.81
C ARG A 237 0.81 -7.67 5.32
N CYS A 238 -0.29 -7.59 6.06
CA CYS A 238 -0.29 -7.48 7.53
C CYS A 238 0.02 -8.79 8.28
N HIS A 239 1.18 -9.39 8.01
CA HIS A 239 1.75 -10.51 8.76
C HIS A 239 3.21 -10.24 9.20
N ILE A 240 3.82 -11.19 9.93
CA ILE A 240 5.24 -11.15 10.33
C ILE A 240 6.13 -11.03 9.07
N ARG A 241 7.22 -10.26 9.10
CA ARG A 241 8.05 -9.89 7.92
C ARG A 241 7.35 -9.07 6.82
N GLY A 242 6.03 -8.94 6.86
CA GLY A 242 5.27 -8.07 5.96
C GLY A 242 5.30 -6.61 6.44
N LYS A 243 4.12 -6.02 6.61
CA LYS A 243 3.93 -4.65 7.12
C LYS A 243 4.95 -4.27 8.22
N GLN A 244 5.52 -3.08 8.07
CA GLN A 244 6.63 -2.46 8.80
C GLN A 244 8.03 -3.03 8.53
N PHE A 245 8.22 -3.94 7.57
CA PHE A 245 9.54 -4.46 7.21
C PHE A 245 9.84 -4.29 5.72
N LEU A 246 11.13 -4.17 5.37
CA LEU A 246 11.57 -3.95 4.00
C LEU A 246 11.77 -5.24 3.20
N TYR A 247 11.23 -6.38 3.64
CA TYR A 247 11.15 -7.61 2.84
C TYR A 247 10.08 -7.48 1.75
N ASP A 248 10.12 -8.31 0.72
CA ASP A 248 9.14 -8.27 -0.37
C ASP A 248 7.70 -8.44 0.15
N PRO A 249 7.41 -9.32 1.13
CA PRO A 249 6.09 -9.38 1.77
C PRO A 249 5.60 -8.06 2.40
N GLY A 250 6.50 -7.12 2.71
CA GLY A 250 6.17 -5.81 3.28
C GLY A 250 6.16 -4.66 2.26
N LEU A 251 6.79 -4.86 1.10
CA LEU A 251 6.96 -3.83 0.07
C LEU A 251 6.17 -4.10 -1.21
N GLN A 252 6.10 -5.35 -1.65
CA GLN A 252 5.42 -5.70 -2.89
C GLN A 252 3.91 -5.55 -2.71
N VAL A 253 3.28 -4.84 -3.64
CA VAL A 253 1.86 -4.52 -3.64
C VAL A 253 1.24 -4.95 -4.97
N PRO A 254 -0.07 -5.25 -5.04
CA PRO A 254 -0.71 -5.37 -6.33
C PRO A 254 -0.73 -4.00 -7.01
N MET A 255 -0.54 -3.97 -8.33
CA MET A 255 -0.77 -2.78 -9.16
C MET A 255 -1.38 -3.19 -10.50
N ILE A 256 -2.59 -2.68 -10.77
CA ILE A 256 -3.31 -2.87 -12.03
C ILE A 256 -3.77 -1.49 -12.52
N VAL A 257 -3.59 -1.24 -13.82
CA VAL A 257 -4.04 0.01 -14.47
C VAL A 257 -4.91 -0.32 -15.68
N ARG A 258 -6.16 0.13 -15.68
CA ARG A 258 -7.02 0.14 -16.87
C ARG A 258 -7.09 1.57 -17.40
N TRP A 259 -6.63 1.76 -18.64
CA TRP A 259 -6.68 3.07 -19.32
C TRP A 259 -7.23 2.88 -20.73
N PRO A 260 -8.55 3.06 -20.93
CA PRO A 260 -9.19 2.90 -22.24
C PRO A 260 -8.52 3.76 -23.32
N GLY A 261 -8.27 3.16 -24.48
CA GLY A 261 -7.65 3.82 -25.63
C GLY A 261 -6.16 4.18 -25.50
N LYS A 262 -5.51 3.88 -24.36
CA LYS A 262 -4.06 4.12 -24.14
C LYS A 262 -3.28 2.88 -23.73
N VAL A 263 -3.90 1.99 -22.96
CA VAL A 263 -3.35 0.70 -22.56
C VAL A 263 -4.11 -0.40 -23.30
N ASN A 264 -3.38 -1.35 -23.89
CA ASN A 264 -4.02 -2.50 -24.52
C ASN A 264 -4.48 -3.49 -23.43
N PRO A 265 -5.66 -4.12 -23.56
CA PRO A 265 -6.13 -5.11 -22.61
C PRO A 265 -5.19 -6.32 -22.47
N GLY A 266 -5.14 -6.89 -21.26
CA GLY A 266 -4.46 -8.16 -20.95
C GLY A 266 -2.94 -8.08 -20.90
N GLN A 267 -2.38 -6.88 -20.73
CA GLN A 267 -0.93 -6.70 -20.65
C GLN A 267 -0.39 -7.13 -19.28
N VAL A 268 0.80 -7.73 -19.29
CA VAL A 268 1.58 -8.00 -18.09
C VAL A 268 2.92 -7.31 -18.27
N SER A 269 3.28 -6.43 -17.33
CA SER A 269 4.60 -5.81 -17.27
C SER A 269 5.38 -6.38 -16.08
N ASP A 270 6.65 -6.68 -16.33
CA ASP A 270 7.62 -7.07 -15.31
C ASP A 270 8.54 -5.90 -14.92
N ASP A 271 8.23 -4.68 -15.34
CA ASP A 271 8.99 -3.47 -15.01
C ASP A 271 8.99 -3.21 -13.50
N LEU A 272 10.10 -2.69 -13.01
CA LEU A 272 10.22 -2.27 -11.61
C LEU A 272 9.47 -0.96 -11.40
N VAL A 273 8.30 -1.00 -10.76
CA VAL A 273 7.47 0.19 -10.51
C VAL A 273 7.30 0.46 -9.02
N GLN A 274 7.12 1.73 -8.66
CA GLN A 274 6.87 2.17 -7.30
C GLN A 274 5.50 2.83 -7.16
N THR A 275 4.89 2.76 -5.97
CA THR A 275 3.59 3.38 -5.72
C THR A 275 3.55 4.90 -6.02
N ILE A 276 4.70 5.59 -5.93
CA ILE A 276 4.86 7.01 -6.27
C ILE A 276 4.82 7.30 -7.79
N ASP A 277 4.97 6.28 -8.63
CA ASP A 277 4.88 6.41 -10.09
C ASP A 277 3.43 6.63 -10.56
N ILE A 278 2.44 6.14 -9.79
CA ILE A 278 1.02 6.44 -10.05
C ILE A 278 0.78 7.95 -9.97
N THR A 279 1.38 8.62 -8.98
CA THR A 279 1.26 10.07 -8.81
C THR A 279 1.77 10.82 -10.03
N ALA A 280 2.95 10.45 -10.53
CA ALA A 280 3.52 11.04 -11.74
C ALA A 280 2.63 10.76 -12.98
N THR A 281 2.14 9.53 -13.11
CA THR A 281 1.27 9.12 -14.22
C THR A 281 -0.05 9.89 -14.24
N ILE A 282 -0.69 10.08 -13.07
CA ILE A 282 -1.93 10.85 -12.95
C ILE A 282 -1.69 12.33 -13.30
N LEU A 283 -0.64 12.95 -12.76
CA LEU A 283 -0.35 14.35 -13.03
C LEU A 283 -0.03 14.59 -14.51
N ASP A 284 0.76 13.71 -15.13
CA ASP A 284 1.04 13.77 -16.57
C ASP A 284 -0.23 13.62 -17.42
N ALA A 285 -1.08 12.63 -17.10
CA ALA A 285 -2.34 12.40 -17.80
C ALA A 285 -3.34 13.56 -17.64
N ALA A 286 -3.28 14.27 -16.50
CA ALA A 286 -4.08 15.46 -16.23
C ALA A 286 -3.51 16.75 -16.87
N GLY A 287 -2.28 16.70 -17.40
CA GLY A 287 -1.54 17.87 -17.89
C GLY A 287 -1.09 18.82 -16.77
N VAL A 288 -0.92 18.31 -15.55
CA VAL A 288 -0.58 19.08 -14.35
C VAL A 288 0.90 18.90 -14.01
N ARG A 289 1.59 20.02 -13.73
CA ARG A 289 3.00 19.98 -13.33
C ARG A 289 3.13 20.13 -11.82
N SER A 290 3.94 19.27 -11.21
CA SER A 290 4.42 19.49 -9.84
C SER A 290 5.32 20.73 -9.78
N PRO A 291 5.30 21.52 -8.68
CA PRO A 291 6.16 22.70 -8.53
C PRO A 291 7.66 22.36 -8.49
N VAL A 292 7.99 21.12 -8.11
CA VAL A 292 9.36 20.57 -8.15
C VAL A 292 9.35 19.18 -8.82
N PRO A 293 10.44 18.75 -9.47
CA PRO A 293 10.49 17.45 -10.15
C PRO A 293 10.16 16.29 -9.21
N LEU A 294 9.22 15.42 -9.61
CA LEU A 294 8.81 14.25 -8.82
C LEU A 294 9.93 13.21 -8.74
N HIS A 295 9.96 12.45 -7.64
CA HIS A 295 10.81 11.26 -7.55
C HIS A 295 10.19 10.10 -8.33
N GLY A 296 8.86 9.97 -8.29
CA GLY A 296 8.12 9.04 -9.14
C GLY A 296 8.20 9.42 -10.61
N LYS A 297 8.03 8.42 -11.47
CA LYS A 297 8.07 8.54 -12.93
C LYS A 297 6.77 8.04 -13.53
N ASN A 298 6.40 8.53 -14.71
CA ASN A 298 5.25 8.03 -15.42
C ASN A 298 5.44 6.55 -15.76
N LEU A 299 4.47 5.71 -15.40
CA LEU A 299 4.51 4.26 -15.57
C LEU A 299 4.77 3.81 -17.02
N PHE A 300 4.42 4.65 -18.00
CA PHE A 300 4.57 4.36 -19.42
C PHE A 300 5.77 5.06 -20.07
N SER A 301 6.67 5.64 -19.26
CA SER A 301 7.88 6.30 -19.75
C SER A 301 9.04 5.31 -19.94
N SER A 302 9.97 5.66 -20.83
CA SER A 302 11.22 4.90 -20.99
C SER A 302 12.03 4.82 -19.69
N GLU A 303 11.96 5.86 -18.84
CA GLU A 303 12.64 5.86 -17.53
C GLU A 303 12.15 4.74 -16.60
N VAL A 304 10.87 4.34 -16.69
CA VAL A 304 10.34 3.20 -15.93
C VAL A 304 10.74 1.88 -16.57
N HIS A 305 10.63 1.76 -17.89
CA HIS A 305 11.01 0.53 -18.62
C HIS A 305 12.51 0.20 -18.48
N GLU A 306 13.37 1.22 -18.36
CA GLU A 306 14.82 1.07 -18.21
C GLU A 306 15.27 1.08 -16.73
N ARG A 307 14.34 1.17 -15.77
CA ARG A 307 14.67 1.27 -14.35
C ARG A 307 15.37 0.01 -13.86
N LYS A 308 16.59 0.20 -13.33
CA LYS A 308 17.39 -0.88 -12.74
C LYS A 308 17.04 -1.19 -11.30
N TYR A 309 16.65 -0.17 -10.53
CA TYR A 309 16.52 -0.24 -9.08
C TYR A 309 15.27 0.49 -8.58
N ILE A 310 14.63 -0.06 -7.56
CA ILE A 310 13.69 0.66 -6.68
C ILE A 310 14.28 0.79 -5.29
N PHE A 311 13.80 1.80 -4.56
CA PHE A 311 14.31 2.11 -3.23
C PHE A 311 13.17 2.24 -2.22
N ALA A 312 13.40 1.79 -1.00
CA ALA A 312 12.46 1.99 0.10
C ALA A 312 13.17 2.24 1.42
N ALA A 313 12.46 2.91 2.33
CA ALA A 313 12.98 3.27 3.64
C ALA A 313 11.94 3.04 4.73
N ARG A 314 12.46 2.65 5.89
CA ARG A 314 11.73 2.51 7.14
C ARG A 314 12.35 3.42 8.19
N GLY A 315 11.52 4.19 8.87
CA GLY A 315 11.84 4.86 10.13
C GLY A 315 11.12 4.20 11.31
N ARG A 316 10.74 5.02 12.29
CA ARG A 316 9.94 4.66 13.48
C ARG A 316 8.62 4.04 13.06
N MET A 317 8.24 2.97 13.75
CA MET A 317 7.00 2.22 13.53
C MET A 317 6.14 2.31 14.78
N GLY A 318 5.22 3.29 14.83
CA GLY A 318 4.49 3.63 16.04
C GLY A 318 5.43 4.23 17.08
N ALA A 319 5.53 3.61 18.26
CA ALA A 319 6.46 4.04 19.30
C ALA A 319 7.83 3.33 19.25
N THR A 320 8.03 2.39 18.31
CA THR A 320 9.26 1.61 18.19
C THR A 320 10.20 2.28 17.21
N HIS A 321 11.37 2.66 17.68
CA HIS A 321 12.42 3.22 16.84
C HIS A 321 13.18 2.05 16.19
N ASP A 322 13.41 2.15 14.89
CA ASP A 322 14.33 1.35 14.10
C ASP A 322 14.50 2.07 12.77
N ALA A 323 15.54 1.76 12.00
CA ALA A 323 15.66 2.30 10.67
C ALA A 323 16.35 1.31 9.73
N MET A 324 15.76 1.17 8.55
CA MET A 324 16.26 0.30 7.49
C MET A 324 16.18 1.05 6.15
N ARG A 325 17.08 0.73 5.23
CA ARG A 325 17.05 1.20 3.84
C ARG A 325 17.18 0.00 2.92
N THR A 326 16.52 0.02 1.77
CA THR A 326 16.65 -1.06 0.79
C THR A 326 16.73 -0.51 -0.62
N ILE A 327 17.47 -1.25 -1.44
CA ILE A 327 17.55 -1.15 -2.89
C ILE A 327 17.26 -2.53 -3.45
N ARG A 328 16.46 -2.59 -4.52
CA ARG A 328 16.08 -3.84 -5.18
C ARG A 328 16.14 -3.69 -6.70
N SER A 329 16.89 -4.57 -7.37
CA SER A 329 16.78 -4.79 -8.82
C SER A 329 15.81 -5.93 -9.12
N LYS A 330 15.59 -6.32 -10.39
CA LYS A 330 14.76 -7.49 -10.72
C LYS A 330 15.27 -8.78 -10.05
N ARG A 331 16.59 -8.92 -9.85
CA ARG A 331 17.22 -10.15 -9.32
C ARG A 331 17.69 -10.03 -7.87
N TYR A 332 18.37 -8.96 -7.52
CA TYR A 332 19.01 -8.82 -6.21
C TYR A 332 18.31 -7.78 -5.36
N LYS A 333 18.40 -7.98 -4.05
CA LYS A 333 17.90 -7.03 -3.06
C LYS A 333 18.86 -6.90 -1.91
N LEU A 334 19.14 -5.66 -1.52
CA LEU A 334 19.99 -5.33 -0.39
C LEU A 334 19.17 -4.56 0.64
N ILE A 335 19.26 -4.95 1.92
CA ILE A 335 18.76 -4.20 3.07
C ILE A 335 19.95 -3.77 3.91
N HIS A 336 20.01 -2.49 4.25
CA HIS A 336 20.92 -1.93 5.23
C HIS A 336 20.14 -1.61 6.51
N ASN A 337 20.41 -2.39 7.55
CA ASN A 337 19.91 -2.17 8.90
C ASN A 337 20.79 -1.12 9.59
N LEU A 338 20.26 0.08 9.78
CA LEU A 338 20.99 1.17 10.44
C LEU A 338 21.08 0.95 11.96
N MET A 339 20.32 0.00 12.50
CA MET A 339 20.31 -0.38 13.92
C MET A 339 20.38 -1.90 14.10
N PRO A 340 21.51 -2.55 13.72
CA PRO A 340 21.65 -4.00 13.78
C PRO A 340 21.64 -4.56 15.21
N GLU A 341 21.96 -3.73 16.20
CA GLU A 341 21.92 -4.08 17.62
C GLU A 341 20.51 -4.33 18.15
N ARG A 342 19.47 -3.87 17.45
CA ARG A 342 18.08 -4.09 17.84
C ARG A 342 17.59 -5.48 17.42
N PRO A 343 16.70 -6.11 18.21
CA PRO A 343 16.02 -7.33 17.81
C PRO A 343 15.41 -7.23 16.42
N TRP A 344 15.42 -8.36 15.73
CA TRP A 344 14.99 -8.42 14.34
C TRP A 344 13.49 -8.14 14.22
N LEU A 345 12.68 -8.89 14.96
CA LEU A 345 11.29 -8.55 15.26
C LEU A 345 11.22 -7.68 16.51
N GLN A 346 10.42 -6.63 16.45
CA GLN A 346 10.31 -5.65 17.52
C GLN A 346 8.87 -5.50 17.98
N TYR A 347 8.73 -4.92 19.16
CA TYR A 347 7.43 -4.58 19.72
C TYR A 347 6.63 -3.70 18.74
N SER A 348 5.37 -4.05 18.56
CA SER A 348 4.37 -3.19 17.94
C SER A 348 3.02 -3.57 18.54
N GLY A 349 2.42 -2.68 19.33
CA GLY A 349 1.11 -2.95 19.96
C GLY A 349 0.07 -3.39 18.92
N TYR A 350 0.04 -2.73 17.76
CA TYR A 350 -0.79 -3.15 16.64
C TYR A 350 -0.58 -4.62 16.24
N LYS A 351 0.66 -5.06 16.01
CA LYS A 351 0.92 -6.45 15.59
C LYS A 351 0.55 -7.44 16.68
N GLU A 352 0.88 -7.15 17.92
CA GLU A 352 0.59 -8.05 19.03
C GLU A 352 -0.92 -8.18 19.27
N ASP A 353 -1.66 -7.09 19.09
CA ASP A 353 -3.12 -7.03 19.23
C ASP A 353 -3.88 -7.52 18.01
N ASN A 354 -3.28 -7.56 16.82
CA ASN A 354 -4.02 -7.87 15.59
C ASN A 354 -3.48 -9.08 14.83
N TYR A 355 -2.31 -9.65 15.18
CA TYR A 355 -1.71 -10.76 14.43
C TYR A 355 -1.79 -12.08 15.23
N PRO A 356 -2.84 -12.90 15.05
CA PRO A 356 -2.93 -14.21 15.68
C PRO A 356 -1.67 -15.08 15.52
N MET A 357 -1.15 -15.23 14.29
CA MET A 357 0.06 -16.00 14.02
C MET A 357 1.29 -15.53 14.81
N LEU A 358 1.35 -14.24 15.20
CA LEU A 358 2.46 -13.75 16.02
C LEU A 358 2.46 -14.40 17.41
N ALA A 359 1.29 -14.68 17.98
CA ALA A 359 1.18 -15.34 19.27
C ALA A 359 1.70 -16.78 19.20
N GLU A 360 1.26 -17.57 18.22
CA GLU A 360 1.71 -18.95 18.07
C GLU A 360 3.21 -19.04 17.77
N MET A 361 3.72 -18.20 16.87
CA MET A 361 5.15 -18.18 16.54
C MET A 361 6.02 -17.85 17.78
N ASN A 362 5.58 -16.93 18.65
CA ASN A 362 6.30 -16.64 19.90
C ASN A 362 6.26 -17.82 20.89
N VAL A 363 5.12 -18.51 21.02
CA VAL A 363 5.02 -19.72 21.85
C VAL A 363 5.99 -20.79 21.35
N LEU A 364 6.00 -21.06 20.04
CA LEU A 364 6.89 -22.05 19.44
C LEU A 364 8.36 -21.64 19.57
N TYR A 365 8.69 -20.35 19.40
CA TYR A 365 10.05 -19.83 19.58
C TYR A 365 10.54 -20.05 21.01
N LEU A 366 9.76 -19.65 22.01
CA LEU A 366 10.12 -19.77 23.43
C LEU A 366 10.19 -21.23 23.91
N GLN A 367 9.54 -22.15 23.20
CA GLN A 367 9.64 -23.60 23.42
C GLN A 367 10.77 -24.26 22.64
N GLY A 368 11.50 -23.53 21.79
CA GLY A 368 12.57 -24.09 20.93
C GLY A 368 12.05 -25.00 19.82
N LYS A 369 10.81 -24.80 19.35
CA LYS A 369 10.15 -25.65 18.35
C LYS A 369 10.18 -25.11 16.93
N LEU A 370 10.56 -23.85 16.73
CA LEU A 370 10.75 -23.29 15.40
C LEU A 370 12.00 -23.87 14.74
N ASN A 371 11.95 -24.10 13.44
CA ASN A 371 13.15 -24.43 12.66
C ASN A 371 14.06 -23.20 12.52
N THR A 372 15.24 -23.39 11.92
CA THR A 372 16.23 -22.31 11.76
C THR A 372 15.67 -21.10 11.00
N ASP A 373 14.95 -21.31 9.89
CA ASP A 373 14.44 -20.22 9.06
C ASP A 373 13.32 -19.43 9.75
N GLN A 374 12.44 -20.11 10.48
CA GLN A 374 11.39 -19.51 11.28
C GLN A 374 11.95 -18.73 12.49
N ALA A 375 12.97 -19.28 13.16
CA ALA A 375 13.54 -18.69 14.38
C ALA A 375 14.42 -17.46 14.12
N LYS A 376 15.05 -17.34 12.93
CA LYS A 376 15.93 -16.21 12.56
C LYS A 376 15.31 -14.85 12.88
N PHE A 377 14.03 -14.67 12.54
CA PHE A 377 13.34 -13.39 12.70
C PHE A 377 13.04 -13.01 14.16
N PHE A 378 13.24 -13.94 15.11
CA PHE A 378 13.06 -13.72 16.55
C PHE A 378 14.39 -13.45 17.27
N ALA A 379 15.49 -13.37 16.53
CA ALA A 379 16.82 -13.13 17.07
C ALA A 379 16.92 -11.75 17.79
N PRO A 380 17.74 -11.68 18.86
CA PRO A 380 17.90 -10.46 19.67
C PRO A 380 18.67 -9.34 18.95
N SER A 381 19.26 -9.64 17.79
CA SER A 381 19.92 -8.70 16.88
C SER A 381 19.71 -9.16 15.44
N LYS A 382 20.11 -8.32 14.48
CA LYS A 382 20.04 -8.59 13.04
C LYS A 382 21.36 -8.18 12.36
N PRO A 383 21.73 -8.77 11.21
CA PRO A 383 22.93 -8.36 10.48
C PRO A 383 22.82 -6.90 10.02
N GLU A 384 23.95 -6.21 9.90
CA GLU A 384 23.96 -4.84 9.37
C GLU A 384 23.53 -4.79 7.90
N PHE A 385 23.99 -5.77 7.11
CA PHE A 385 23.66 -5.89 5.69
C PHE A 385 23.00 -7.24 5.41
N GLU A 386 21.94 -7.21 4.61
CA GLU A 386 21.27 -8.39 4.08
C GLU A 386 21.23 -8.31 2.56
N LEU A 387 21.81 -9.28 1.86
CA LEU A 387 21.77 -9.38 0.39
C LEU A 387 21.08 -10.68 -0.01
N TYR A 388 20.13 -10.60 -0.93
CA TYR A 388 19.35 -11.74 -1.41
C TYR A 388 19.34 -11.80 -2.94
N ASP A 389 19.47 -13.01 -3.51
CA ASP A 389 19.11 -13.31 -4.90
C ASP A 389 17.63 -13.74 -4.91
N ILE A 390 16.72 -12.80 -5.16
CA ILE A 390 15.27 -13.01 -5.04
C ILE A 390 14.73 -14.02 -6.08
N VAL A 391 15.47 -14.25 -7.17
CA VAL A 391 15.08 -15.26 -8.17
C VAL A 391 15.33 -16.67 -7.63
N GLN A 392 16.43 -16.87 -6.90
CA GLN A 392 16.78 -18.18 -6.32
C GLN A 392 16.18 -18.39 -4.92
N ASP A 393 16.00 -17.30 -4.17
CA ASP A 393 15.49 -17.26 -2.80
C ASP A 393 14.36 -16.21 -2.69
N PRO A 394 13.16 -16.51 -3.22
CA PRO A 394 12.03 -15.57 -3.20
C PRO A 394 11.50 -15.28 -1.79
N HIS A 395 11.96 -16.02 -0.77
CA HIS A 395 11.57 -15.85 0.62
C HIS A 395 12.62 -15.11 1.45
N GLU A 396 13.72 -14.66 0.83
CA GLU A 396 14.75 -13.84 1.48
C GLU A 396 15.27 -14.50 2.79
N LEU A 397 15.65 -15.77 2.73
CA LEU A 397 16.11 -16.58 3.86
C LEU A 397 17.63 -16.74 3.93
N ASN A 398 18.31 -16.66 2.79
CA ASN A 398 19.73 -16.89 2.61
C ASN A 398 20.44 -15.55 2.41
N ASN A 399 20.95 -14.98 3.49
CA ASN A 399 21.71 -13.74 3.43
C ASN A 399 23.10 -13.99 2.81
N LEU A 400 23.34 -13.40 1.65
CA LEU A 400 24.57 -13.48 0.85
C LEU A 400 25.56 -12.33 1.14
N ALA A 401 25.26 -11.44 2.09
CA ALA A 401 26.03 -10.21 2.30
C ALA A 401 27.50 -10.44 2.69
N ASP A 402 27.83 -11.59 3.24
CA ASP A 402 29.20 -11.95 3.64
C ASP A 402 29.82 -13.02 2.71
N ASP A 403 29.12 -13.41 1.64
CA ASP A 403 29.64 -14.32 0.62
C ASP A 403 30.54 -13.57 -0.37
N LEU A 404 31.82 -13.96 -0.43
CA LEU A 404 32.83 -13.34 -1.30
C LEU A 404 32.47 -13.42 -2.78
N MET A 405 31.66 -14.40 -3.21
CA MET A 405 31.18 -14.49 -4.59
C MET A 405 30.22 -13.35 -4.96
N TYR A 406 29.54 -12.78 -3.97
CA TYR A 406 28.55 -11.71 -4.15
C TYR A 406 29.07 -10.33 -3.71
N ALA A 407 30.35 -10.21 -3.32
CA ALA A 407 30.94 -8.96 -2.86
C ALA A 407 30.77 -7.81 -3.86
N SER A 408 31.00 -8.06 -5.16
CA SER A 408 30.82 -7.05 -6.21
C SER A 408 29.37 -6.56 -6.33
N VAL A 409 28.40 -7.46 -6.21
CA VAL A 409 26.97 -7.13 -6.24
C VAL A 409 26.60 -6.30 -5.02
N LYS A 410 27.07 -6.68 -3.82
CA LYS A 410 26.87 -5.91 -2.59
C LYS A 410 27.44 -4.50 -2.71
N ASP A 411 28.67 -4.37 -3.19
CA ASP A 411 29.38 -3.09 -3.29
C ASP A 411 28.70 -2.14 -4.30
N GLU A 412 28.29 -2.65 -5.47
CA GLU A 412 27.52 -1.88 -6.46
C GLU A 412 26.21 -1.38 -5.84
N MET A 413 25.41 -2.28 -5.26
CA MET A 413 24.11 -1.92 -4.69
C MET A 413 24.24 -0.99 -3.48
N LEU A 414 25.29 -1.11 -2.66
CA LEU A 414 25.57 -0.17 -1.58
C LEU A 414 25.91 1.23 -2.11
N GLY A 415 26.71 1.30 -3.18
CA GLY A 415 27.02 2.57 -3.86
C GLY A 415 25.75 3.28 -4.32
N GLU A 416 24.91 2.59 -5.10
CA GLU A 416 23.63 3.09 -5.60
C GLU A 416 22.66 3.48 -4.46
N LEU A 417 22.62 2.67 -3.38
CA LEU A 417 21.82 2.99 -2.20
C LEU A 417 22.27 4.29 -1.53
N TYR A 418 23.58 4.52 -1.44
CA TYR A 418 24.12 5.74 -0.83
C TYR A 418 23.94 6.98 -1.70
N GLU A 419 24.05 6.85 -3.02
CA GLU A 419 23.69 7.92 -3.95
C GLU A 419 22.21 8.31 -3.82
N TRP A 420 21.31 7.32 -3.81
CA TRP A 420 19.89 7.57 -3.58
C TRP A 420 19.64 8.25 -2.23
N ARG A 421 20.26 7.76 -1.14
CA ARG A 421 20.12 8.37 0.20
C ARG A 421 20.58 9.83 0.22
N ALA A 422 21.68 10.15 -0.47
CA ALA A 422 22.13 11.54 -0.61
C ALA A 422 21.12 12.38 -1.39
N PHE A 423 20.58 11.84 -2.50
CA PHE A 423 19.56 12.50 -3.32
C PHE A 423 18.28 12.81 -2.55
N ILE A 424 17.78 11.88 -1.71
CA ILE A 424 16.58 12.08 -0.89
C ILE A 424 16.86 12.79 0.45
N GLU A 425 18.08 13.32 0.64
CA GLU A 425 18.54 13.98 1.86
C GLU A 425 18.32 13.17 3.15
N ASP A 426 18.47 11.84 3.06
CA ASP A 426 18.19 10.92 4.16
C ASP A 426 19.06 11.21 5.40
N LYS A 427 18.42 11.60 6.50
CA LYS A 427 19.08 11.94 7.76
C LYS A 427 19.64 10.72 8.51
N GLY A 428 19.29 9.51 8.10
CA GLY A 428 19.75 8.28 8.75
C GLY A 428 19.24 8.15 10.18
N VAL A 429 20.14 7.82 11.12
CA VAL A 429 19.84 7.59 12.54
C VAL A 429 20.74 8.48 13.39
N SER A 430 20.14 9.43 14.12
CA SER A 430 20.85 10.20 15.15
C SER A 430 20.99 9.41 16.45
N ASP A 431 21.90 9.81 17.34
CA ASP A 431 22.02 9.19 18.67
C ASP A 431 20.71 9.27 19.47
N ALA A 432 20.04 10.44 19.43
CA ALA A 432 18.75 10.62 20.10
C ALA A 432 17.68 9.65 19.55
N PHE A 433 17.66 9.41 18.24
CA PHE A 433 16.77 8.42 17.64
C PHE A 433 17.16 6.99 18.04
N ARG A 434 18.47 6.69 18.02
CA ARG A 434 19.04 5.37 18.32
C ARG A 434 18.65 4.90 19.72
N PHE A 435 18.79 5.78 20.70
CA PHE A 435 18.49 5.49 22.11
C PHE A 435 17.05 5.79 22.53
N GLY A 436 16.20 6.29 21.62
CA GLY A 436 14.78 6.54 21.85
C GLY A 436 13.86 5.35 21.54
N GLY A 437 12.55 5.55 21.72
CA GLY A 437 11.50 4.57 21.38
C GLY A 437 11.33 3.42 22.39
N LEU A 438 10.31 2.59 22.16
CA LEU A 438 10.00 1.43 23.01
C LEU A 438 10.97 0.24 22.81
N SER A 439 10.96 -0.62 23.85
CA SER A 439 11.78 -1.82 24.10
C SER A 439 12.80 -2.21 23.02
N ALA A 440 14.09 -2.18 23.40
CA ALA A 440 15.18 -2.82 22.66
C ALA A 440 15.27 -4.35 22.90
N LYS A 441 14.25 -4.99 23.48
CA LYS A 441 14.25 -6.43 23.82
C LYS A 441 13.05 -7.15 23.20
N TYR A 442 13.29 -8.37 22.74
CA TYR A 442 12.30 -9.30 22.19
C TYR A 442 12.67 -10.74 22.63
N PRO A 443 11.70 -11.65 22.90
CA PRO A 443 10.24 -11.46 22.94
C PRO A 443 9.76 -10.45 23.99
N THR A 444 8.54 -9.97 23.82
CA THR A 444 7.95 -8.90 24.65
C THR A 444 7.17 -9.42 25.85
N ARG A 445 6.96 -10.74 25.94
CA ARG A 445 6.25 -11.44 27.03
C ARG A 445 6.96 -12.75 27.37
N THR A 446 6.63 -13.29 28.55
CA THR A 446 6.97 -14.65 28.95
C THR A 446 6.24 -15.67 28.07
N LEU A 447 6.65 -16.94 28.16
CA LEU A 447 5.96 -18.05 27.49
C LEU A 447 4.48 -18.12 27.90
N GLU A 448 4.19 -18.03 29.19
CA GLU A 448 2.82 -18.03 29.74
C GLU A 448 1.99 -16.89 29.14
N GLY A 449 2.51 -15.66 29.12
CA GLY A 449 1.78 -14.52 28.55
C GLY A 449 1.51 -14.66 27.05
N TRP A 450 2.39 -15.32 26.29
CA TRP A 450 2.12 -15.63 24.88
C TRP A 450 1.13 -16.78 24.68
N GLN A 451 1.14 -17.77 25.58
CA GLN A 451 0.15 -18.86 25.58
C GLN A 451 -1.26 -18.32 25.86
N GLU A 452 -1.41 -17.44 26.86
CA GLU A 452 -2.70 -16.78 27.14
C GLU A 452 -3.24 -16.04 25.92
N ARG A 453 -2.37 -15.30 25.20
CA ARG A 453 -2.78 -14.60 23.98
C ARG A 453 -3.17 -15.56 22.87
N LEU A 454 -2.42 -16.64 22.68
CA LEU A 454 -2.75 -17.68 21.70
C LEU A 454 -4.12 -18.30 21.98
N GLU A 455 -4.41 -18.67 23.23
CA GLU A 455 -5.72 -19.22 23.60
C GLU A 455 -6.86 -18.23 23.36
N ALA A 456 -6.66 -16.95 23.68
CA ALA A 456 -7.66 -15.91 23.41
C ALA A 456 -7.93 -15.71 21.90
N TRP A 457 -6.94 -15.98 21.04
CA TRP A 457 -7.12 -15.91 19.59
C TRP A 457 -7.87 -17.09 18.97
N LYS A 458 -7.80 -18.29 19.55
CA LYS A 458 -8.36 -19.50 18.94
C LYS A 458 -9.85 -19.37 18.56
N PRO A 459 -10.75 -18.88 19.43
CA PRO A 459 -12.15 -18.73 19.06
C PRO A 459 -12.34 -17.78 17.89
N TRP A 460 -11.53 -16.72 17.81
CA TRP A 460 -11.58 -15.78 16.70
C TRP A 460 -11.06 -16.45 15.41
N VAL A 461 -9.87 -17.04 15.41
CA VAL A 461 -9.26 -17.61 14.20
C VAL A 461 -10.08 -18.74 13.60
N PHE A 462 -10.63 -19.63 14.43
CA PHE A 462 -11.41 -20.80 14.01
C PHE A 462 -12.92 -20.55 13.92
N ARG A 463 -13.38 -19.29 14.01
CA ARG A 463 -14.80 -18.97 13.87
C ARG A 463 -15.35 -19.39 12.50
N GLU A 464 -16.63 -19.75 12.48
CA GLU A 464 -17.34 -20.02 11.24
C GLU A 464 -17.80 -18.72 10.55
N PRO A 465 -18.14 -18.76 9.25
CA PRO A 465 -18.72 -17.61 8.57
C PRO A 465 -20.01 -17.11 9.25
N GLY A 466 -20.01 -15.83 9.61
CA GLY A 466 -21.15 -15.17 10.26
C GLY A 466 -21.18 -15.26 11.79
N ASP A 467 -20.25 -16.00 12.41
CA ASP A 467 -20.19 -16.11 13.87
C ASP A 467 -19.91 -14.75 14.54
N PRO A 468 -20.67 -14.37 15.59
CA PRO A 468 -20.50 -13.10 16.29
C PRO A 468 -19.36 -13.16 17.34
N VAL A 469 -18.26 -13.84 17.02
CA VAL A 469 -17.09 -13.91 17.92
C VAL A 469 -16.45 -12.53 17.99
N LYS A 470 -16.25 -12.01 19.21
CA LYS A 470 -15.59 -10.71 19.41
C LYS A 470 -14.08 -10.84 19.19
N HIS A 471 -13.49 -9.82 18.58
CA HIS A 471 -12.04 -9.71 18.49
C HIS A 471 -11.41 -9.62 19.90
N PRO A 472 -10.44 -10.47 20.27
CA PRO A 472 -10.01 -10.63 21.66
C PRO A 472 -9.28 -9.42 22.24
N PHE A 473 -8.63 -8.61 21.40
CA PHE A 473 -7.79 -7.48 21.83
C PHE A 473 -8.18 -6.13 21.21
N ASN A 474 -9.30 -6.08 20.51
CA ASN A 474 -9.81 -4.83 19.94
C ASN A 474 -11.16 -4.54 20.60
N SER A 475 -11.21 -3.43 21.33
CA SER A 475 -12.38 -3.01 22.09
C SER A 475 -13.34 -2.15 21.30
N HIS A 476 -12.99 -1.80 20.04
CA HIS A 476 -13.75 -0.90 19.19
C HIS A 476 -14.74 -1.64 18.29
#